data_AF-A0A927NY14-F1
#
_entry.id   AF-A0A927NY14-F1
#
_cell.length_a   1.000
_cell.length_b   1.000
_cell.length_c   1.000
_cell.angle_alpha   90.00
_cell.angle_beta   90.00
_cell.angle_gamma   90.00
#
_symmetry.space_group_name_H-M   'P 1'
#
loop_
_entity.id
_entity.type
_entity.pdbx_description
1 polymer ?
#
loop_
_entity_poly.entity_id
_entity_poly.type
_entity_poly.pdbx_seq_one_letter_code
_entity_poly.pdbx_strand_id
1 'polypeptide(L)'
;MSITYTEVTTVEYNSETQSFQYRSTHTPKKSPSPKKTIILVLLAVAVIAVLIFLASFSPFVTIPTGHTGVVTIFGHVEDYTYEAGFHVKNPMARVIIMDNRTQKQSVPLQAFSSDIQQVQVVATVNFNVPRDAAPALYGNVGLAYYEQIMLPRVQESVKAVFARYSAEKLIGARATLASQVTEILAPEMEQYGIVVTAVSIEDVDFTDAFTDAVEAKQVAEQTKLKTEIEQAQQLVVAETDAQRRIIAANADAQERAILAEADASVKQIEADAAAYAVKVQAEAEAEANQLIADSLTEQLVRYKEISQWDGALPNVYGGSEPLPIIDMTDAAQ
;
A
#
# COMPACT_ATOMS: atom_id res chain seq x y z
N MET A 1 -82.96 18.89 51.86
CA MET A 1 -83.20 19.74 50.67
C MET A 1 -83.42 21.15 51.17
N SER A 2 -82.36 21.93 51.32
CA SER A 2 -82.44 23.33 51.73
C SER A 2 -82.74 24.16 50.49
N ILE A 3 -83.95 24.70 50.40
CA ILE A 3 -84.36 25.58 49.30
C ILE A 3 -83.85 26.98 49.65
N THR A 4 -82.90 27.47 48.87
CA THR A 4 -82.44 28.85 48.95
C THR A 4 -83.37 29.71 48.09
N TYR A 5 -84.03 30.69 48.71
CA TYR A 5 -84.93 31.62 48.03
C TYR A 5 -84.20 32.94 47.76
N THR A 6 -84.49 33.57 46.62
CA THR A 6 -84.10 34.95 46.32
C THR A 6 -85.36 35.81 46.47
N GLU A 7 -85.39 36.71 47.45
CA GLU A 7 -86.50 37.64 47.63
C GLU A 7 -86.37 38.83 46.68
N VAL A 8 -87.44 39.08 45.91
CA VAL A 8 -87.62 40.32 45.15
C VAL A 8 -88.94 40.92 45.64
N THR A 9 -88.86 42.09 46.28
CA THR A 9 -90.03 42.82 46.81
C THR A 9 -90.41 43.93 45.84
N THR A 10 -91.59 43.86 45.24
CA THR A 10 -92.17 44.94 44.44
C THR A 10 -93.29 45.63 45.23
N VAL A 11 -93.29 46.97 45.23
CA VAL A 11 -94.27 47.81 45.94
C VAL A 11 -95.28 48.31 44.93
N GLU A 12 -96.56 48.01 45.15
CA GLU A 12 -97.67 48.46 44.29
C GLU A 12 -98.62 49.32 45.12
N TYR A 13 -98.92 50.54 44.63
CA TYR A 13 -99.76 51.52 45.32
C TYR A 13 -101.22 51.37 44.89
N ASN A 14 -102.13 51.14 45.85
CA ASN A 14 -103.56 51.02 45.58
C ASN A 14 -104.27 52.37 45.76
N SER A 15 -104.75 52.95 44.66
CA SER A 15 -105.37 54.28 44.63
C SER A 15 -106.76 54.36 45.26
N GLU A 16 -107.47 53.25 45.47
CA GLU A 16 -108.82 53.25 46.07
C GLU A 16 -108.79 53.17 47.61
N THR A 17 -107.71 52.63 48.20
CA THR A 17 -107.59 52.42 49.65
C THR A 17 -106.47 53.23 50.31
N GLN A 18 -105.75 54.04 49.53
CA GLN A 18 -104.58 54.84 49.97
C GLN A 18 -103.58 54.05 50.83
N SER A 19 -103.32 52.79 50.48
CA SER A 19 -102.37 51.93 51.20
C SER A 19 -101.35 51.32 50.26
N PHE A 20 -100.09 51.27 50.70
CA PHE A 20 -99.01 50.57 50.02
C PHE A 20 -99.07 49.09 50.42
N GLN A 21 -99.22 48.20 49.44
CA GLN A 21 -99.21 46.76 49.66
C GLN A 21 -97.88 46.18 49.18
N TYR A 22 -97.18 45.48 50.07
CA TYR A 22 -95.92 44.81 49.76
C TYR A 22 -96.21 43.39 49.26
N ARG A 23 -95.90 43.09 48.00
CA ARG A 23 -96.02 41.74 47.45
C ARG A 23 -94.64 41.13 47.32
N SER A 24 -94.29 40.22 48.23
CA SER A 24 -93.09 39.38 48.10
C SER A 24 -93.38 38.26 47.12
N THR A 25 -92.73 38.27 45.95
CA THR A 25 -92.78 37.14 45.02
C THR A 25 -91.60 36.21 45.29
N HIS A 26 -91.84 35.12 46.00
CA HIS A 26 -90.87 34.06 46.18
C HIS A 26 -90.77 33.26 44.87
N THR A 27 -89.70 33.44 44.10
CA THR A 27 -89.43 32.56 42.95
C THR A 27 -88.52 31.42 43.42
N PRO A 28 -88.98 30.15 43.40
CA PRO A 28 -88.13 29.03 43.79
C PRO A 28 -87.05 28.81 42.72
N LYS A 29 -85.77 28.91 43.09
CA LYS A 29 -84.67 28.52 42.21
C LYS A 29 -84.75 27.00 42.00
N LYS A 30 -85.21 26.59 40.83
CA LYS A 30 -85.45 25.18 40.47
C LYS A 30 -84.13 24.40 40.46
N SER A 31 -83.81 23.72 41.57
CA SER A 31 -82.71 22.75 41.59
C SER A 31 -83.02 21.63 40.58
N PRO A 32 -82.04 21.17 39.78
CA PRO A 32 -82.26 20.06 38.86
C PRO A 32 -82.82 18.85 39.63
N SER A 33 -83.86 18.22 39.10
CA SER A 33 -84.55 17.12 39.77
C SER A 33 -83.62 15.92 39.99
N PRO A 34 -83.76 15.15 41.09
CA PRO A 34 -82.86 14.04 41.43
C PRO A 34 -82.75 12.98 40.32
N LYS A 35 -83.83 12.80 39.54
CA LYS A 35 -83.85 11.90 38.36
C LYS A 35 -82.90 12.36 37.25
N LYS A 36 -82.78 13.68 37.01
CA LYS A 36 -81.88 14.23 35.99
C LYS A 36 -80.41 14.08 36.40
N THR A 37 -80.11 14.22 37.69
CA THR A 37 -78.77 14.02 38.24
C THR A 37 -78.34 12.55 38.18
N ILE A 38 -79.23 11.61 38.48
CA ILE A 38 -78.96 10.16 38.36
C ILE A 38 -78.70 9.77 36.90
N ILE A 39 -79.48 10.29 35.95
CA ILE A 39 -79.26 10.04 34.51
C ILE A 39 -77.91 10.61 34.05
N LEU A 40 -77.54 11.82 34.48
CA LEU A 40 -76.23 12.42 34.18
C LEU A 40 -75.07 11.60 34.75
N VAL A 41 -75.21 11.07 35.97
CA VAL A 41 -74.18 10.22 36.59
C VAL A 41 -74.07 8.87 35.87
N LEU A 42 -75.19 8.21 35.54
CA LEU A 42 -75.17 6.96 34.76
C LEU A 42 -74.55 7.15 33.38
N LEU A 43 -74.85 8.27 32.72
CA LEU A 43 -74.26 8.60 31.42
C LEU A 43 -72.75 8.86 31.54
N ALA A 44 -72.30 9.55 32.60
CA ALA A 44 -70.89 9.74 32.87
C ALA A 44 -70.16 8.41 33.15
N VAL A 45 -70.76 7.50 33.92
CA VAL A 45 -70.21 6.15 34.18
C VAL A 45 -70.15 5.32 32.90
N ALA A 46 -71.18 5.37 32.06
CA ALA A 46 -71.18 4.68 30.77
C ALA A 46 -70.07 5.22 29.84
N VAL A 47 -69.87 6.53 29.78
CA VAL A 47 -68.78 7.15 29.00
C VAL A 47 -67.42 6.72 29.52
N ILE A 48 -67.22 6.70 30.83
CA ILE A 48 -65.96 6.24 31.44
C ILE A 48 -65.73 4.76 31.15
N ALA A 49 -66.76 3.90 31.22
CA ALA A 49 -66.65 2.48 30.90
C ALA A 49 -66.27 2.26 29.42
N VAL A 50 -66.82 3.04 28.50
CA VAL A 50 -66.45 2.99 27.07
C VAL A 50 -65.02 3.47 26.84
N LEU A 51 -64.57 4.51 27.54
CA LEU A 51 -63.17 4.98 27.45
C LEU A 51 -62.18 3.95 27.99
N ILE A 52 -62.49 3.28 29.11
CA ILE A 52 -61.67 2.19 29.66
C ILE A 52 -61.67 0.98 28.72
N PHE A 53 -62.81 0.66 28.10
CA PHE A 53 -62.91 -0.40 27.12
C PHE A 53 -62.05 -0.10 25.88
N LEU A 54 -62.10 1.12 25.34
CA LEU A 54 -61.25 1.55 24.22
C LEU A 54 -59.76 1.58 24.58
N ALA A 55 -59.42 2.01 25.81
CA ALA A 55 -58.04 2.00 26.29
C ALA A 55 -57.48 0.58 26.49
N SER A 56 -58.33 -0.39 26.84
CA SER A 56 -57.96 -1.81 26.98
C SER A 56 -57.41 -2.43 25.69
N PHE A 57 -57.72 -1.86 24.53
CA PHE A 57 -57.20 -2.33 23.24
C PHE A 57 -55.79 -1.83 22.91
N SER A 58 -55.10 -1.14 23.83
CA SER A 58 -53.73 -0.63 23.63
C SER A 58 -53.56 0.11 22.30
N PRO A 59 -54.27 1.24 22.09
CA PRO A 59 -54.25 1.99 20.83
C PRO A 59 -52.93 2.71 20.57
N PHE A 60 -51.99 2.67 21.51
CA PHE A 60 -50.73 3.41 21.42
C PHE A 60 -49.57 2.45 21.15
N VAL A 61 -48.66 2.87 20.28
CA VAL A 61 -47.40 2.18 20.01
C VAL A 61 -46.28 3.20 19.92
N THR A 62 -45.13 2.88 20.50
CA THR A 62 -43.92 3.69 20.41
C THR A 62 -42.86 2.92 19.65
N ILE A 63 -42.31 3.52 18.61
CA ILE A 63 -41.28 2.90 17.78
C ILE A 63 -39.94 3.52 18.15
N PRO A 64 -38.95 2.69 18.55
CA PRO A 64 -37.62 3.18 18.87
C PRO A 64 -36.95 3.85 17.66
N THR A 65 -36.03 4.77 17.93
CA THR A 65 -35.20 5.37 16.88
C THR A 65 -34.43 4.31 16.09
N GLY A 66 -34.30 4.51 14.78
CA GLY A 66 -33.62 3.56 13.88
C GLY A 66 -34.41 2.30 13.54
N HIS A 67 -35.67 2.22 13.95
CA HIS A 67 -36.58 1.15 13.58
C HIS A 67 -37.76 1.70 12.77
N THR A 68 -38.42 0.80 12.03
CA THR A 68 -39.65 1.06 11.28
C THR A 68 -40.71 0.07 11.73
N GLY A 69 -41.90 0.58 12.03
CA GLY A 69 -43.07 -0.24 12.36
C GLY A 69 -43.84 -0.62 11.11
N VAL A 70 -43.79 -1.89 10.74
CA VAL A 70 -44.63 -2.46 9.68
C VAL A 70 -45.99 -2.82 10.26
N VAL A 71 -47.05 -2.30 9.66
CA VAL A 71 -48.42 -2.49 10.15
C VAL A 71 -49.07 -3.66 9.43
N THR A 72 -49.69 -4.56 10.19
CA THR A 72 -50.43 -5.71 9.66
C THR A 72 -51.83 -5.74 10.26
N ILE A 73 -52.85 -5.78 9.40
CA ILE A 73 -54.26 -5.84 9.77
C ILE A 73 -54.83 -7.16 9.26
N PHE A 74 -55.32 -8.03 10.15
CA PHE A 74 -55.88 -9.34 9.79
C PHE A 74 -55.00 -10.21 8.87
N GLY A 75 -53.67 -10.07 8.95
CA GLY A 75 -52.71 -10.81 8.13
C GLY A 75 -52.34 -10.13 6.80
N HIS A 76 -52.96 -9.01 6.45
CA HIS A 76 -52.56 -8.16 5.33
C HIS A 76 -51.53 -7.11 5.79
N VAL A 77 -50.47 -6.92 5.02
CA VAL A 77 -49.47 -5.87 5.28
C VAL A 77 -49.94 -4.58 4.63
N GLU A 78 -50.03 -3.52 5.41
CA GLU A 78 -50.44 -2.21 4.90
C GLU A 78 -49.26 -1.51 4.22
N ASP A 79 -49.56 -0.68 3.21
CA ASP A 79 -48.55 0.05 2.43
C ASP A 79 -47.89 1.19 3.22
N TYR A 80 -48.48 1.60 4.34
CA TYR A 80 -47.91 2.64 5.20
C TYR A 80 -47.09 2.05 6.34
N THR A 81 -46.02 2.75 6.69
CA THR A 81 -45.19 2.45 7.86
C THR A 81 -45.32 3.51 8.93
N TYR A 82 -45.03 3.11 10.16
CA TYR A 82 -44.83 4.06 11.24
C TYR A 82 -43.33 4.32 11.42
N GLU A 83 -42.97 5.60 11.43
CA GLU A 83 -41.62 6.06 11.71
C GLU A 83 -41.30 6.00 13.22
N ALA A 84 -40.05 6.30 13.59
CA ALA A 84 -39.67 6.41 14.98
C ALA A 84 -40.49 7.50 15.71
N GLY A 85 -41.05 7.16 16.87
CA GLY A 85 -41.90 8.07 17.62
C GLY A 85 -43.16 7.41 18.18
N PHE A 86 -44.05 8.23 18.70
CA PHE A 86 -45.34 7.81 19.23
C PHE A 86 -46.40 7.82 18.14
N HIS A 87 -47.11 6.71 17.98
CA HIS A 87 -48.19 6.55 17.01
C HIS A 87 -49.44 5.99 17.67
N VAL A 88 -50.59 6.43 17.15
CA VAL A 88 -51.89 5.84 17.48
C VAL A 88 -52.20 4.81 16.42
N LYS A 89 -52.20 3.54 16.81
CA LYS A 89 -52.53 2.42 15.94
C LYS A 89 -53.99 2.01 16.11
N ASN A 90 -54.54 1.41 15.05
CA ASN A 90 -55.83 0.73 15.16
C ASN A 90 -55.69 -0.43 16.18
N PRO A 91 -56.60 -0.55 17.17
CA PRO A 91 -56.76 -1.71 18.06
C PRO A 91 -56.57 -3.09 17.43
N MET A 92 -57.04 -3.28 16.20
CA MET A 92 -56.98 -4.56 15.49
C MET A 92 -55.67 -4.74 14.71
N ALA A 93 -54.84 -3.70 14.61
CA ALA A 93 -53.58 -3.74 13.90
C ALA A 93 -52.44 -4.24 14.80
N ARG A 94 -51.61 -5.11 14.22
CA ARG A 94 -50.33 -5.53 14.79
C ARG A 94 -49.22 -4.71 14.15
N VAL A 95 -48.28 -4.24 14.97
CA VAL A 95 -47.10 -3.49 14.50
C VAL A 95 -45.88 -4.36 14.76
N ILE A 96 -45.15 -4.68 13.70
CA ILE A 96 -43.91 -5.43 13.75
C ILE A 96 -42.76 -4.43 13.61
N ILE A 97 -41.83 -4.44 14.56
CA ILE A 97 -40.71 -3.51 14.59
C ILE A 97 -39.54 -4.15 13.84
N MET A 98 -39.07 -3.50 12.77
CA MET A 98 -37.89 -3.90 12.01
C MET A 98 -36.76 -2.91 12.24
N ASP A 99 -35.51 -3.40 12.29
CA ASP A 99 -34.33 -2.55 12.43
C ASP A 99 -33.85 -2.05 11.06
N ASN A 100 -33.68 -0.73 10.94
CA ASN A 100 -33.22 -0.06 9.72
C ASN A 100 -31.76 0.37 9.81
N ARG A 101 -31.11 0.13 10.94
CA ARG A 101 -29.68 0.41 11.13
C ARG A 101 -28.86 -0.61 10.36
N THR A 102 -27.60 -0.26 10.10
CA THR A 102 -26.63 -1.20 9.54
C THR A 102 -26.36 -2.32 10.53
N GLN A 103 -26.64 -3.54 10.09
CA GLN A 103 -26.41 -4.77 10.82
C GLN A 103 -25.18 -5.45 10.25
N LYS A 104 -24.37 -6.04 11.12
CA LYS A 104 -23.22 -6.87 10.77
C LYS A 104 -23.60 -8.33 11.02
N GLN A 105 -23.40 -9.19 10.03
CA GLN A 105 -23.52 -10.64 10.20
C GLN A 105 -22.30 -11.35 9.61
N SER A 106 -21.73 -12.28 10.38
CA SER A 106 -20.56 -13.07 9.98
C SER A 106 -21.00 -14.48 9.64
N VAL A 107 -20.66 -14.92 8.44
CA VAL A 107 -21.05 -16.20 7.85
C VAL A 107 -19.79 -17.03 7.66
N PRO A 108 -19.57 -18.07 8.48
CA PRO A 108 -18.58 -19.09 8.17
C PRO A 108 -19.12 -19.97 7.04
N LEU A 109 -18.32 -20.16 5.99
CA LEU A 109 -18.67 -21.04 4.88
C LEU A 109 -17.43 -21.77 4.34
N GLN A 110 -17.70 -22.82 3.58
CA GLN A 110 -16.68 -23.56 2.84
C GLN A 110 -16.86 -23.29 1.35
N ALA A 111 -15.78 -22.95 0.67
CA ALA A 111 -15.74 -22.71 -0.77
C ALA A 111 -14.60 -23.50 -1.41
N PHE A 112 -14.68 -23.68 -2.73
CA PHE A 112 -13.60 -24.25 -3.52
C PHE A 112 -12.98 -23.16 -4.39
N SER A 113 -11.66 -23.18 -4.48
CA SER A 113 -10.89 -22.35 -5.41
C SER A 113 -10.94 -22.92 -6.84
N SER A 114 -10.43 -22.17 -7.81
CA SER A 114 -10.35 -22.61 -9.22
C SER A 114 -9.48 -23.85 -9.43
N ASP A 115 -8.52 -24.09 -8.54
CA ASP A 115 -7.60 -25.23 -8.51
C ASP A 115 -8.06 -26.37 -7.59
N ILE A 116 -9.37 -26.39 -7.27
CA ILE A 116 -10.03 -27.49 -6.53
C ILE A 116 -9.41 -27.65 -5.13
N GLN A 117 -9.03 -26.54 -4.49
CA GLN A 117 -8.64 -26.53 -3.08
C GLN A 117 -9.84 -26.13 -2.23
N GLN A 118 -10.03 -26.84 -1.13
CA GLN A 118 -11.04 -26.48 -0.14
C GLN A 118 -10.54 -25.32 0.71
N VAL A 119 -11.38 -24.31 0.88
CA VAL A 119 -11.06 -23.09 1.61
C VAL A 119 -12.15 -22.82 2.65
N GLN A 120 -11.73 -22.64 3.89
CA GLN A 120 -12.56 -22.21 5.00
C GLN A 120 -12.58 -20.68 5.01
N VAL A 121 -13.75 -20.07 4.90
CA VAL A 121 -13.88 -18.62 4.75
C VAL A 121 -14.86 -18.07 5.77
N VAL A 122 -14.51 -16.98 6.41
CA VAL A 122 -15.45 -16.18 7.22
C VAL A 122 -15.72 -14.87 6.49
N ALA A 123 -16.92 -14.77 5.93
CA ALA A 123 -17.38 -13.58 5.24
C ALA A 123 -18.33 -12.78 6.13
N THR A 124 -18.07 -11.49 6.27
CA THR A 124 -18.93 -10.57 7.00
C THR A 124 -19.69 -9.69 6.02
N VAL A 125 -21.00 -9.58 6.21
CA VAL A 125 -21.87 -8.73 5.40
C VAL A 125 -22.46 -7.64 6.26
N ASN A 126 -22.29 -6.40 5.81
CA ASN A 126 -22.93 -5.23 6.37
C ASN A 126 -24.12 -4.85 5.49
N PHE A 127 -25.32 -4.87 6.05
CA PHE A 127 -26.55 -4.59 5.32
C PHE A 127 -27.51 -3.77 6.18
N ASN A 128 -28.44 -3.09 5.54
CA ASN A 128 -29.57 -2.46 6.21
C ASN A 128 -30.85 -2.63 5.38
N VAL A 129 -31.99 -2.42 6.03
CA VAL A 129 -33.30 -2.40 5.36
C VAL A 129 -33.80 -0.96 5.37
N PRO A 130 -33.95 -0.30 4.21
CA PRO A 130 -34.45 1.05 4.14
C PRO A 130 -35.95 1.07 4.52
N ARG A 131 -36.44 2.24 4.96
CA ARG A 131 -37.74 2.36 5.65
C ARG A 131 -38.93 2.10 4.71
N ASP A 132 -38.77 2.52 3.47
CA ASP A 132 -39.70 2.37 2.35
C ASP A 132 -39.87 0.91 1.92
N ALA A 133 -38.79 0.13 1.93
CA ALA A 133 -38.84 -1.27 1.49
C ALA A 133 -39.23 -2.27 2.59
N ALA A 134 -39.22 -1.85 3.87
CA ALA A 134 -39.52 -2.71 5.01
C ALA A 134 -40.89 -3.44 4.94
N PRO A 135 -42.00 -2.80 4.52
CA PRO A 135 -43.29 -3.49 4.36
C PRO A 135 -43.24 -4.58 3.30
N ALA A 136 -42.64 -4.27 2.13
CA ALA A 136 -42.55 -5.20 1.02
C ALA A 136 -41.69 -6.42 1.39
N LEU A 137 -40.57 -6.18 2.08
CA LEU A 137 -39.70 -7.26 2.58
C LEU A 137 -40.46 -8.16 3.58
N TYR A 138 -41.17 -7.58 4.53
CA TYR A 138 -41.94 -8.34 5.51
C TYR A 138 -43.13 -9.10 4.88
N GLY A 139 -43.82 -8.50 3.90
CA GLY A 139 -44.94 -9.15 3.21
C GLY A 139 -44.51 -10.32 2.33
N ASN A 140 -43.39 -10.19 1.61
CA ASN A 140 -42.93 -11.22 0.67
C ASN A 140 -42.12 -12.33 1.34
N VAL A 141 -41.35 -12.00 2.39
CA VAL A 141 -40.37 -12.91 2.99
C VAL A 141 -40.66 -13.14 4.48
N GLY A 142 -40.92 -12.05 5.21
CA GLY A 142 -41.12 -12.06 6.66
C GLY A 142 -39.86 -11.68 7.44
N LEU A 143 -39.86 -11.97 8.74
CA LEU A 143 -38.77 -11.57 9.66
C LEU A 143 -37.48 -12.36 9.47
N ALA A 144 -37.57 -13.59 8.96
CA ALA A 144 -36.43 -14.48 8.74
C ALA A 144 -35.75 -14.26 7.38
N TYR A 145 -35.84 -13.05 6.81
CA TYR A 145 -35.29 -12.72 5.50
C TYR A 145 -33.78 -12.97 5.40
N TYR A 146 -33.07 -12.79 6.52
CA TYR A 146 -31.64 -13.07 6.58
C TYR A 146 -31.34 -14.56 6.33
N GLU A 147 -31.98 -15.46 7.09
CA GLU A 147 -31.72 -16.90 7.00
C GLU A 147 -32.28 -17.52 5.71
N GLN A 148 -33.45 -17.04 5.25
CA GLN A 148 -34.15 -17.63 4.12
C GLN A 148 -33.61 -17.20 2.76
N ILE A 149 -33.17 -15.94 2.64
CA ILE A 149 -32.77 -15.37 1.35
C ILE A 149 -31.32 -14.91 1.38
N MET A 150 -30.95 -14.08 2.35
CA MET A 150 -29.65 -13.42 2.33
C MET A 150 -28.49 -14.41 2.55
N LEU A 151 -28.60 -15.29 3.53
CA LEU A 151 -27.60 -16.30 3.86
C LEU A 151 -27.25 -17.23 2.67
N PRO A 152 -28.22 -17.89 2.00
CA PRO A 152 -27.88 -18.73 0.84
C PRO A 152 -27.29 -17.92 -0.32
N ARG A 153 -27.75 -16.69 -0.55
CA ARG A 153 -27.26 -15.81 -1.63
C ARG A 153 -25.84 -15.33 -1.38
N VAL A 154 -25.51 -15.01 -0.13
CA VAL A 154 -24.13 -14.72 0.30
C VAL A 154 -23.23 -15.92 0.05
N GLN A 155 -23.65 -17.12 0.47
CA GLN A 155 -22.85 -18.33 0.27
C GLN A 155 -22.64 -18.64 -1.21
N GLU A 156 -23.69 -18.51 -2.03
CA GLU A 156 -23.62 -18.70 -3.48
C GLU A 156 -22.67 -17.68 -4.13
N SER A 157 -22.79 -16.40 -3.79
CA SER A 157 -21.94 -15.32 -4.32
C SER A 157 -20.47 -15.50 -3.94
N VAL A 158 -20.18 -15.82 -2.68
CA VAL A 158 -18.79 -16.07 -2.22
C VAL A 158 -18.22 -17.29 -2.95
N LYS A 159 -18.97 -18.40 -3.05
CA LYS A 159 -18.52 -19.59 -3.80
C LYS A 159 -18.28 -19.29 -5.28
N ALA A 160 -19.16 -18.51 -5.92
CA ALA A 160 -19.03 -18.15 -7.32
C ALA A 160 -17.79 -17.29 -7.61
N VAL A 161 -17.43 -16.38 -6.69
CA VAL A 161 -16.20 -15.57 -6.81
C VAL A 161 -14.96 -16.41 -6.53
N PHE A 162 -14.96 -17.22 -5.46
CA PHE A 162 -13.82 -18.04 -5.08
C PHE A 162 -13.45 -19.08 -6.16
N ALA A 163 -14.44 -19.64 -6.84
CA ALA A 163 -14.22 -20.58 -7.95
C ALA A 163 -13.45 -19.97 -9.14
N ARG A 164 -13.33 -18.64 -9.23
CA ARG A 164 -12.61 -17.94 -10.30
C ARG A 164 -11.12 -17.70 -9.99
N TYR A 165 -10.69 -17.89 -8.75
CA TYR A 165 -9.32 -17.59 -8.30
C TYR A 165 -8.62 -18.83 -7.77
N SER A 166 -7.31 -18.91 -7.99
CA SER A 166 -6.46 -19.95 -7.38
C SER A 166 -6.25 -19.68 -5.89
N ALA A 167 -6.04 -20.73 -5.12
CA ALA A 167 -5.80 -20.66 -3.68
C ALA A 167 -4.71 -19.62 -3.29
N GLU A 168 -3.60 -19.61 -4.02
CA GLU A 168 -2.49 -18.67 -3.81
C GLU A 168 -2.92 -17.19 -3.94
N LYS A 169 -3.78 -16.87 -4.91
CA LYS A 169 -4.24 -15.49 -5.15
C LYS A 169 -5.30 -15.03 -4.16
N LEU A 170 -6.05 -15.97 -3.55
CA LEU A 170 -7.11 -15.63 -2.59
C LEU A 170 -6.56 -14.90 -1.35
N ILE A 171 -5.33 -15.24 -0.94
CA ILE A 171 -4.67 -14.63 0.24
C ILE A 171 -4.43 -13.13 0.01
N GLY A 172 -3.91 -12.77 -1.18
CA GLY A 172 -3.55 -11.38 -1.49
C GLY A 172 -4.70 -10.52 -2.02
N ALA A 173 -5.73 -11.13 -2.61
CA ALA A 173 -6.79 -10.41 -3.32
C ALA A 173 -8.09 -10.19 -2.49
N ARG A 174 -8.04 -10.26 -1.15
CA ARG A 174 -9.23 -10.18 -0.28
C ARG A 174 -10.13 -8.97 -0.55
N ALA A 175 -9.55 -7.79 -0.74
CA ALA A 175 -10.31 -6.57 -1.03
C ALA A 175 -11.04 -6.65 -2.38
N THR A 176 -10.37 -7.17 -3.42
CA THR A 176 -10.94 -7.34 -4.76
C THR A 176 -12.06 -8.39 -4.75
N LEU A 177 -11.86 -9.51 -4.03
CA LEU A 177 -12.87 -10.54 -3.85
C LEU A 177 -14.11 -9.98 -3.14
N ALA A 178 -13.92 -9.24 -2.04
CA ALA A 178 -15.00 -8.61 -1.31
C ALA A 178 -15.82 -7.63 -2.17
N SER A 179 -15.15 -6.84 -3.00
CA SER A 179 -15.80 -5.96 -3.97
C SER A 179 -16.61 -6.75 -5.00
N GLN A 180 -16.06 -7.83 -5.57
CA GLN A 180 -16.75 -8.66 -6.56
C GLN A 180 -17.95 -9.40 -5.97
N VAL A 181 -17.85 -9.87 -4.72
CA VAL A 181 -18.99 -10.47 -4.02
C VAL A 181 -20.08 -9.42 -3.80
N THR A 182 -19.70 -8.19 -3.43
CA THR A 182 -20.66 -7.09 -3.25
C THR A 182 -21.35 -6.73 -4.57
N GLU A 183 -20.62 -6.69 -5.69
CA GLU A 183 -21.15 -6.40 -7.02
C GLU A 183 -22.19 -7.43 -7.50
N ILE A 184 -22.02 -8.70 -7.12
CA ILE A 184 -22.99 -9.77 -7.42
C ILE A 184 -24.18 -9.71 -6.45
N LEU A 185 -23.92 -9.55 -5.15
CA LEU A 185 -24.94 -9.65 -4.11
C LEU A 185 -25.87 -8.42 -4.04
N ALA A 186 -25.33 -7.22 -4.24
CA ALA A 186 -26.10 -5.98 -4.13
C ALA A 186 -27.36 -5.93 -5.02
N PRO A 187 -27.28 -6.19 -6.34
CA PRO A 187 -28.47 -6.15 -7.21
C PRO A 187 -29.47 -7.28 -6.91
N GLU A 188 -29.01 -8.44 -6.41
CA GLU A 188 -29.92 -9.52 -6.01
C GLU A 188 -30.70 -9.15 -4.74
N MET A 189 -30.04 -8.51 -3.78
CA MET A 189 -30.66 -8.09 -2.51
C MET A 189 -31.56 -6.87 -2.67
N GLU A 190 -31.24 -5.98 -3.61
CA GLU A 190 -32.05 -4.80 -3.93
C GLU A 190 -33.46 -5.17 -4.40
N GLN A 191 -33.63 -6.31 -5.11
CA GLN A 191 -34.95 -6.83 -5.52
C GLN A 191 -35.87 -7.15 -4.35
N TYR A 192 -35.31 -7.48 -3.19
CA TYR A 192 -36.05 -7.75 -1.95
C TYR A 192 -36.13 -6.52 -1.05
N GLY A 193 -35.51 -5.40 -1.44
CA GLY A 193 -35.45 -4.20 -0.60
C GLY A 193 -34.42 -4.27 0.51
N ILE A 194 -33.32 -5.00 0.32
CA ILE A 194 -32.20 -5.08 1.27
C ILE A 194 -31.00 -4.37 0.64
N VAL A 195 -30.44 -3.38 1.34
CA VAL A 195 -29.27 -2.64 0.87
C VAL A 195 -28.02 -3.23 1.50
N VAL A 196 -27.16 -3.82 0.67
CA VAL A 196 -25.84 -4.31 1.08
C VAL A 196 -24.85 -3.14 1.01
N THR A 197 -24.30 -2.75 2.16
CA THR A 197 -23.32 -1.66 2.24
C THR A 197 -21.94 -2.13 1.80
N ALA A 198 -21.49 -3.26 2.35
CA ALA A 198 -20.20 -3.85 2.02
C ALA A 198 -20.15 -5.31 2.46
N VAL A 199 -19.46 -6.13 1.69
CA VAL A 199 -18.99 -7.45 2.12
C VAL A 199 -17.51 -7.35 2.49
N SER A 200 -17.07 -8.12 3.47
CA SER A 200 -15.68 -8.21 3.90
C SER A 200 -15.31 -9.67 4.11
N ILE A 201 -14.09 -10.04 3.72
CA ILE A 201 -13.55 -11.38 3.94
C ILE A 201 -12.55 -11.27 5.07
N GLU A 202 -12.92 -11.77 6.26
CA GLU A 202 -12.10 -11.67 7.47
C GLU A 202 -10.97 -12.70 7.41
N ASP A 203 -11.34 -13.98 7.45
CA ASP A 203 -10.41 -15.10 7.45
C ASP A 203 -10.59 -16.01 6.24
N VAL A 204 -9.46 -16.49 5.74
CA VAL A 204 -9.33 -17.45 4.64
C VAL A 204 -8.28 -18.46 5.08
N ASP A 205 -8.73 -19.67 5.35
CA ASP A 205 -7.90 -20.77 5.83
C ASP A 205 -7.95 -21.94 4.86
N PHE A 206 -6.84 -22.65 4.73
CA PHE A 206 -6.68 -23.79 3.85
C PHE A 206 -6.47 -25.06 4.67
N THR A 207 -6.46 -26.22 4.02
CA THR A 207 -6.08 -27.45 4.71
C THR A 207 -4.61 -27.40 5.10
N ASP A 208 -4.25 -27.95 6.26
CA ASP A 208 -2.87 -27.98 6.76
C ASP A 208 -1.89 -28.52 5.70
N ALA A 209 -2.28 -29.58 4.99
CA ALA A 209 -1.48 -30.17 3.92
C ALA A 209 -1.19 -29.21 2.76
N PHE A 210 -2.11 -28.29 2.45
CA PHE A 210 -1.89 -27.27 1.42
C PHE A 210 -0.97 -26.16 1.94
N THR A 211 -1.18 -25.72 3.18
CA THR A 211 -0.33 -24.72 3.84
C THR A 211 1.12 -25.20 3.89
N ASP A 212 1.37 -26.44 4.33
CA ASP A 212 2.70 -27.06 4.36
C ASP A 212 3.33 -27.12 2.96
N ALA A 213 2.54 -27.46 1.94
CA ALA A 213 3.02 -27.55 0.56
C ALA A 213 3.38 -26.17 -0.02
N VAL A 214 2.60 -25.12 0.29
CA VAL A 214 2.88 -23.74 -0.12
C VAL A 214 4.12 -23.22 0.59
N GLU A 215 4.26 -23.47 1.89
CA GLU A 215 5.47 -23.10 2.64
C GLU A 215 6.70 -23.80 2.07
N ALA A 216 6.62 -25.11 1.80
CA ALA A 216 7.70 -25.87 1.19
C ALA A 216 8.06 -25.34 -0.21
N LYS A 217 7.05 -25.01 -1.03
CA LYS A 217 7.26 -24.40 -2.36
C LYS A 217 7.93 -23.03 -2.24
N GLN A 218 7.49 -22.18 -1.30
CA GLN A 218 8.08 -20.88 -1.07
C GLN A 218 9.54 -21.01 -0.61
N VAL A 219 9.85 -21.95 0.30
CA VAL A 219 11.23 -22.23 0.72
C VAL A 219 12.07 -22.72 -0.46
N ALA A 220 11.54 -23.60 -1.30
CA ALA A 220 12.22 -24.08 -2.50
C ALA A 220 12.48 -22.96 -3.51
N GLU A 221 11.51 -22.09 -3.76
CA GLU A 221 11.67 -20.92 -4.64
C GLU A 221 12.69 -19.92 -4.09
N GLN A 222 12.64 -19.62 -2.79
CA GLN A 222 13.62 -18.75 -2.13
C GLN A 222 15.03 -19.37 -2.17
N THR A 223 15.14 -20.69 -2.01
CA THR A 223 16.42 -21.40 -2.10
C THR A 223 16.96 -21.39 -3.53
N LYS A 224 16.09 -21.61 -4.52
CA LYS A 224 16.43 -21.50 -5.94
C LYS A 224 16.93 -20.10 -6.27
N LEU A 225 16.19 -19.07 -5.85
CA LEU A 225 16.58 -17.67 -6.07
C LEU A 225 17.92 -17.33 -5.40
N LYS A 226 18.16 -17.79 -4.17
CA LYS A 226 19.47 -17.64 -3.50
C LYS A 226 20.59 -18.31 -4.28
N THR A 227 20.37 -19.55 -4.72
CA THR A 227 21.36 -20.30 -5.52
C THR A 227 21.67 -19.60 -6.83
N GLU A 228 20.65 -19.08 -7.53
CA GLU A 228 20.82 -18.32 -8.77
C GLU A 228 21.61 -17.02 -8.53
N ILE A 229 21.32 -16.30 -7.44
CA ILE A 229 22.06 -15.10 -7.05
C ILE A 229 23.52 -15.45 -6.71
N GLU A 230 23.77 -16.53 -5.97
CA GLU A 230 25.12 -16.99 -5.64
C GLU A 230 25.91 -17.41 -6.88
N GLN A 231 25.28 -18.14 -7.81
CA GLN A 231 25.90 -18.50 -9.09
C GLN A 231 26.21 -17.27 -9.94
N ALA A 232 25.28 -16.31 -10.03
CA ALA A 232 25.50 -15.05 -10.73
C ALA A 232 26.66 -14.25 -10.09
N GLN A 233 26.73 -14.19 -8.76
CA GLN A 233 27.84 -13.54 -8.05
C GLN A 233 29.18 -14.23 -8.31
N GLN A 234 29.23 -15.57 -8.32
CA GLN A 234 30.45 -16.32 -8.63
C GLN A 234 30.94 -16.07 -10.05
N LEU A 235 30.03 -15.99 -11.02
CA LEU A 235 30.37 -15.63 -12.40
C LEU A 235 30.95 -14.22 -12.48
N VAL A 236 30.31 -13.23 -11.85
CA VAL A 236 30.80 -11.85 -11.83
C VAL A 236 32.18 -11.76 -11.18
N VAL A 237 32.42 -12.48 -10.08
CA VAL A 237 33.74 -12.52 -9.43
C VAL A 237 34.78 -13.18 -10.33
N ALA A 238 34.45 -14.31 -10.98
CA ALA A 238 35.35 -15.00 -11.90
C ALA A 238 35.72 -14.12 -13.12
N GLU A 239 34.74 -13.39 -13.68
CA GLU A 239 34.98 -12.42 -14.74
C GLU A 239 35.85 -11.25 -14.27
N THR A 240 35.56 -10.71 -13.09
CA THR A 240 36.35 -9.63 -12.48
C THR A 240 37.79 -10.08 -12.22
N ASP A 241 38.00 -11.32 -11.78
CA ASP A 241 39.34 -11.89 -11.57
C ASP A 241 40.08 -12.13 -12.89
N ALA A 242 39.39 -12.63 -13.92
CA ALA A 242 39.97 -12.77 -15.25
C ALA A 242 40.38 -11.41 -15.82
N GLN A 243 39.53 -10.38 -15.70
CA GLN A 243 39.84 -9.01 -16.09
C GLN A 243 41.04 -8.46 -15.29
N ARG A 244 41.07 -8.66 -13.97
CA ARG A 244 42.22 -8.25 -13.13
C ARG A 244 43.52 -8.92 -13.57
N ARG A 245 43.51 -10.21 -13.93
CA ARG A 245 44.71 -10.90 -14.46
C ARG A 245 45.16 -10.34 -15.79
N ILE A 246 44.23 -10.02 -16.71
CA ILE A 246 44.57 -9.40 -18.00
C ILE A 246 45.18 -8.02 -17.76
N ILE A 247 44.57 -7.20 -16.90
CA ILE A 247 45.08 -5.86 -16.55
C ILE A 247 46.46 -5.97 -15.91
N ALA A 248 46.67 -6.88 -14.97
CA ALA A 248 47.97 -7.10 -14.33
C ALA A 248 49.04 -7.58 -15.34
N ALA A 249 48.71 -8.57 -16.19
CA ALA A 249 49.63 -9.05 -17.21
C ALA A 249 50.01 -7.95 -18.22
N ASN A 250 49.04 -7.09 -18.59
CA ASN A 250 49.29 -5.93 -19.45
C ASN A 250 50.13 -4.86 -18.73
N ALA A 251 49.90 -4.62 -17.44
CA ALA A 251 50.70 -3.71 -16.63
C ALA A 251 52.16 -4.19 -16.53
N ASP A 252 52.39 -5.47 -16.21
CA ASP A 252 53.72 -6.07 -16.14
C ASP A 252 54.43 -6.08 -17.51
N ALA A 253 53.68 -6.26 -18.59
CA ALA A 253 54.22 -6.18 -19.95
C ALA A 253 54.62 -4.74 -20.31
N GLN A 254 53.80 -3.76 -19.97
CA GLN A 254 54.10 -2.34 -20.15
C GLN A 254 55.30 -1.91 -19.30
N GLU A 255 55.37 -2.33 -18.03
CA GLU A 255 56.49 -2.04 -17.15
C GLU A 255 57.81 -2.59 -17.71
N ARG A 256 57.83 -3.86 -18.15
CA ARG A 256 59.01 -4.45 -18.79
C ARG A 256 59.41 -3.76 -20.09
N ALA A 257 58.45 -3.30 -20.88
CA ALA A 257 58.74 -2.54 -22.10
C ALA A 257 59.38 -1.19 -21.76
N ILE A 258 58.85 -0.47 -20.78
CA ILE A 258 59.40 0.81 -20.30
C ILE A 258 60.82 0.62 -19.75
N LEU A 259 61.05 -0.42 -18.93
CA LEU A 259 62.38 -0.73 -18.41
C LEU A 259 63.37 -1.09 -19.52
N ALA A 260 62.97 -1.92 -20.50
CA ALA A 260 63.82 -2.27 -21.63
C ALA A 260 64.15 -1.06 -22.51
N GLU A 261 63.20 -0.14 -22.70
CA GLU A 261 63.41 1.12 -23.43
C GLU A 261 64.33 2.07 -22.64
N ALA A 262 64.14 2.17 -21.32
CA ALA A 262 65.03 2.93 -20.44
C ALA A 262 66.47 2.39 -20.50
N ASP A 263 66.66 1.07 -20.39
CA ASP A 263 67.97 0.43 -20.49
C ASP A 263 68.61 0.62 -21.88
N ALA A 264 67.81 0.56 -22.95
CA ALA A 264 68.29 0.83 -24.30
C ALA A 264 68.72 2.30 -24.46
N SER A 265 67.96 3.24 -23.89
CA SER A 265 68.30 4.66 -23.89
C SER A 265 69.57 4.94 -23.09
N VAL A 266 69.73 4.34 -21.91
CA VAL A 266 70.98 4.43 -21.12
C VAL A 266 72.17 3.92 -21.92
N LYS A 267 72.05 2.76 -22.57
CA LYS A 267 73.13 2.22 -23.43
C LYS A 267 73.46 3.12 -24.61
N GLN A 268 72.47 3.76 -25.22
CA GLN A 268 72.70 4.75 -26.29
C GLN A 268 73.44 5.97 -25.75
N ILE A 269 73.00 6.53 -24.61
CA ILE A 269 73.66 7.67 -23.97
C ILE A 269 75.11 7.32 -23.59
N GLU A 270 75.37 6.12 -23.06
CA GLU A 270 76.71 5.65 -22.73
C GLU A 270 77.58 5.46 -23.98
N ALA A 271 77.03 4.91 -25.07
CA ALA A 271 77.73 4.76 -26.33
C ALA A 271 78.07 6.12 -26.96
N ASP A 272 77.12 7.06 -26.94
CA ASP A 272 77.31 8.44 -27.42
C ASP A 272 78.32 9.19 -26.55
N ALA A 273 78.26 9.02 -25.22
CA ALA A 273 79.21 9.59 -24.28
C ALA A 273 80.63 9.02 -24.48
N ALA A 274 80.76 7.72 -24.73
CA ALA A 274 82.04 7.07 -25.04
C ALA A 274 82.59 7.55 -26.39
N ALA A 275 81.74 7.66 -27.42
CA ALA A 275 82.13 8.20 -28.73
C ALA A 275 82.58 9.66 -28.62
N TYR A 276 81.87 10.47 -27.84
CA TYR A 276 82.25 11.85 -27.56
C TYR A 276 83.57 11.93 -26.80
N ALA A 277 83.78 11.09 -25.76
CA ALA A 277 85.03 11.03 -25.02
C ALA A 277 86.23 10.66 -25.91
N VAL A 278 86.08 9.67 -26.80
CA VAL A 278 87.11 9.29 -27.78
C VAL A 278 87.38 10.44 -28.75
N LYS A 279 86.34 11.14 -29.23
CA LYS A 279 86.51 12.29 -30.12
C LYS A 279 87.28 13.42 -29.43
N VAL A 280 86.92 13.77 -28.20
CA VAL A 280 87.61 14.82 -27.42
C VAL A 280 89.06 14.41 -27.14
N GLN A 281 89.31 13.14 -26.81
CA GLN A 281 90.68 12.62 -26.64
C GLN A 281 91.48 12.70 -27.94
N ALA A 282 90.91 12.28 -29.06
CA ALA A 282 91.56 12.34 -30.37
C ALA A 282 91.85 13.79 -30.82
N GLU A 283 90.93 14.73 -30.56
CA GLU A 283 91.15 16.16 -30.82
C GLU A 283 92.24 16.73 -29.90
N ALA A 284 92.25 16.40 -28.61
CA ALA A 284 93.29 16.81 -27.67
C ALA A 284 94.67 16.23 -28.03
N GLU A 285 94.74 14.97 -28.46
CA GLU A 285 95.97 14.34 -28.97
C GLU A 285 96.43 14.98 -30.28
N ALA A 286 95.50 15.31 -31.19
CA ALA A 286 95.83 16.01 -32.43
C ALA A 286 96.39 17.41 -32.17
N GLU A 287 95.79 18.18 -31.26
CA GLU A 287 96.28 19.50 -30.85
C GLU A 287 97.63 19.39 -30.13
N ALA A 288 97.79 18.42 -29.22
CA ALA A 288 99.08 18.15 -28.58
C ALA A 288 100.17 17.78 -29.61
N ASN A 289 99.84 16.96 -30.60
CA ASN A 289 100.76 16.61 -31.70
C ASN A 289 101.11 17.82 -32.57
N GLN A 290 100.16 18.72 -32.85
CA GLN A 290 100.42 19.97 -33.55
C GLN A 290 101.33 20.90 -32.75
N LEU A 291 101.07 21.11 -31.45
CA LEU A 291 101.93 21.92 -30.58
C LEU A 291 103.35 21.34 -30.46
N ILE A 292 103.47 20.00 -30.39
CA ILE A 292 104.76 19.34 -30.43
C ILE A 292 105.45 19.61 -31.78
N ALA A 293 104.76 19.43 -32.91
CA ALA A 293 105.29 19.72 -34.25
C ALA A 293 105.74 21.19 -34.42
N ASP A 294 104.94 22.15 -33.95
CA ASP A 294 105.27 23.57 -34.02
C ASP A 294 106.45 23.95 -33.11
N SER A 295 106.60 23.26 -31.96
CA SER A 295 107.75 23.45 -31.05
C SER A 295 109.02 22.71 -31.50
N LEU A 296 108.91 21.83 -32.49
CA LEU A 296 110.05 21.10 -33.06
C LEU A 296 110.75 21.97 -34.10
N THR A 297 111.67 22.81 -33.62
CA THR A 297 112.64 23.48 -34.49
C THR A 297 113.63 22.44 -35.04
N GLU A 298 114.07 22.58 -36.30
CA GLU A 298 114.99 21.63 -36.97
C GLU A 298 116.29 21.37 -36.16
N GLN A 299 116.72 22.35 -35.37
CA GLN A 299 117.85 22.23 -34.43
C GLN A 299 117.54 21.36 -33.20
N LEU A 300 116.29 21.37 -32.70
CA LEU A 300 115.85 20.55 -31.58
C LEU A 300 115.63 19.09 -32.00
N VAL A 301 115.17 18.86 -33.24
CA VAL A 301 115.10 17.52 -33.84
C VAL A 301 116.49 16.91 -33.91
N ARG A 302 117.48 17.63 -34.48
CA ARG A 302 118.89 17.19 -34.49
C ARG A 302 119.44 16.95 -33.08
N TYR A 303 119.12 17.80 -32.11
CA TYR A 303 119.57 17.59 -30.72
C TYR A 303 118.94 16.34 -30.09
N LYS A 304 117.62 16.12 -30.27
CA LYS A 304 116.95 14.92 -29.77
C LYS A 304 117.44 13.65 -30.47
N GLU A 305 117.62 13.68 -31.80
CA GLU A 305 118.24 12.60 -32.56
C GLU A 305 119.64 12.31 -32.04
N ILE A 306 120.53 13.31 -31.91
CA ILE A 306 121.88 13.12 -31.36
C ILE A 306 121.87 12.62 -29.91
N SER A 307 120.88 13.02 -29.10
CA SER A 307 120.80 12.63 -27.67
C SER A 307 120.18 11.26 -27.41
N GLN A 308 119.24 10.81 -28.26
CA GLN A 308 118.70 9.45 -28.20
C GLN A 308 119.50 8.47 -29.08
N TRP A 309 120.45 8.98 -29.86
CA TRP A 309 121.39 8.15 -30.60
C TRP A 309 122.46 7.63 -29.63
N ASP A 310 122.47 6.32 -29.43
CA ASP A 310 123.39 5.60 -28.55
C ASP A 310 124.80 5.39 -29.15
N GLY A 311 125.13 6.07 -30.26
CA GLY A 311 126.44 6.02 -30.89
C GLY A 311 126.80 4.69 -31.56
N ALA A 312 125.84 3.77 -31.74
CA ALA A 312 126.07 2.53 -32.48
C ALA A 312 125.80 2.71 -33.99
N LEU A 313 126.79 2.36 -34.82
CA LEU A 313 126.61 2.16 -36.27
C LEU A 313 125.62 1.01 -36.50
N PRO A 314 124.71 1.08 -37.49
CA PRO A 314 123.82 -0.02 -37.81
C PRO A 314 124.65 -1.24 -38.24
N ASN A 315 124.76 -2.23 -37.36
CA ASN A 315 125.30 -3.53 -37.72
C ASN A 315 124.25 -4.27 -38.55
N VAL A 316 124.31 -4.06 -39.87
CA VAL A 316 123.67 -4.95 -40.84
C VAL A 316 124.45 -6.26 -40.86
N TYR A 317 123.94 -7.26 -40.12
CA TYR A 317 124.20 -8.66 -40.44
C TYR A 317 123.06 -9.15 -41.33
N GLY A 318 123.42 -9.52 -42.55
CA GLY A 318 122.51 -10.15 -43.50
C GLY A 318 122.08 -11.57 -43.05
N GLY A 319 120.83 -11.88 -43.39
CA GLY A 319 120.24 -13.22 -43.41
C GLY A 319 119.11 -13.38 -42.39
N SER A 320 117.81 -13.23 -42.71
CA SER A 320 117.11 -13.27 -44.00
C SER A 320 115.90 -12.33 -44.00
N GLU A 321 115.80 -11.53 -45.06
CA GLU A 321 114.81 -10.49 -45.41
C GLU A 321 114.87 -9.13 -44.66
N PRO A 322 115.66 -8.17 -45.18
CA PRO A 322 115.62 -6.77 -44.77
C PRO A 322 115.04 -5.87 -45.87
N LEU A 323 114.00 -5.10 -45.54
CA LEU A 323 113.72 -3.81 -46.17
C LEU A 323 113.51 -2.79 -45.06
N PRO A 324 114.35 -1.75 -45.03
CA PRO A 324 113.80 -0.42 -45.26
C PRO A 324 114.65 0.32 -46.30
N ILE A 325 114.01 0.67 -47.42
CA ILE A 325 114.55 1.64 -48.38
C ILE A 325 114.08 3.00 -47.89
N ILE A 326 114.97 3.75 -47.24
CA ILE A 326 114.91 5.21 -47.29
C ILE A 326 115.89 5.60 -48.38
N ASP A 327 115.36 5.84 -49.56
CA ASP A 327 116.08 6.47 -50.65
C ASP A 327 116.22 7.96 -50.33
N MET A 328 117.46 8.37 -50.07
CA MET A 328 117.87 9.76 -50.00
C MET A 328 118.31 10.17 -51.41
N THR A 329 117.41 10.80 -52.15
CA THR A 329 117.80 11.67 -53.27
C THR A 329 117.78 13.11 -52.80
N ASP A 330 119.01 13.59 -52.64
CA ASP A 330 119.56 14.93 -52.53
C ASP A 330 118.65 16.18 -52.49
N ALA A 331 119.13 17.10 -51.65
CA ALA A 331 118.83 18.51 -51.68
C ALA A 331 119.08 19.14 -53.06
N ALA A 332 118.15 19.99 -53.51
CA ALA A 332 118.42 21.32 -54.11
C ALA A 332 117.13 21.91 -54.70
N GLN A 333 116.35 22.62 -53.87
CA GLN A 333 115.95 24.02 -54.07
C GLN A 333 115.13 24.51 -52.87
#